data_AF-A0A2D3D7B6-F1
#
_entry.id   AF-A0A2D3D7B6-F1
#
_cell.length_a   1.000
_cell.length_b   1.000
_cell.length_c   1.000
_cell.angle_alpha   90.00
_cell.angle_beta   90.00
_cell.angle_gamma   90.00
#
_symmetry.space_group_name_H-M   'P 1'
#
loop_
_entity.id
_entity.type
_entity.pdbx_description
1 polymer ?
#
loop_
_entity_poly.entity_id
_entity_poly.type
_entity_poly.pdbx_seq_one_letter_code
_entity_poly.pdbx_strand_id
1 'polypeptide(L)'
;MVFACELGYVGVDTSRGEVVQIIGSDGISLAALPPGRPAQRAQLFRFTAPADGVLRIRFRGPRGDSEPAQLAVYNPQLELADTYDNRGTTPAYFNGDTYA
;
A
#
# COMPACT_ATOMS: atom_id res chain seq x y z
N MET A 1 -2.19 -10.42 9.59
CA MET A 1 -0.93 -9.97 8.95
C MET A 1 -0.99 -8.47 8.73
N VAL A 2 0.18 -7.85 8.61
CA VAL A 2 0.32 -6.41 8.34
C VAL A 2 1.20 -6.23 7.11
N PHE A 3 0.69 -5.48 6.12
CA PHE A 3 1.48 -4.95 5.03
C PHE A 3 1.65 -3.44 5.22
N ALA A 4 2.88 -2.96 5.25
CA ALA A 4 3.23 -1.56 5.37
C ALA A 4 4.10 -1.13 4.19
N CYS A 5 3.88 0.08 3.68
CA CYS A 5 4.71 0.68 2.63
C CYS A 5 4.55 2.20 2.61
N GLU A 6 5.39 2.86 1.82
CA GLU A 6 5.19 4.25 1.44
C GLU A 6 4.86 4.38 -0.04
N LEU A 7 3.93 5.27 -0.37
CA LEU A 7 3.45 5.51 -1.74
C LEU A 7 3.60 6.98 -2.10
N GLY A 8 4.24 7.25 -3.24
CA GLY A 8 4.31 8.58 -3.83
C GLY A 8 3.84 8.56 -5.28
N TYR A 9 2.96 9.48 -5.65
CA TYR A 9 2.65 9.71 -7.07
C TYR A 9 3.66 10.68 -7.66
N VAL A 10 4.27 10.25 -8.76
CA VAL A 10 5.07 11.10 -9.62
C VAL A 10 4.19 11.45 -10.82
N GLY A 11 3.49 12.59 -10.72
CA GLY A 11 2.55 13.07 -11.75
C GLY A 11 1.14 13.37 -11.23
N VAL A 12 0.20 13.52 -12.16
CA VAL A 12 -1.20 13.91 -11.90
C VAL A 12 -1.95 12.91 -11.02
N ASP A 13 -2.87 13.42 -10.21
CA ASP A 13 -3.59 12.67 -9.18
C ASP A 13 -4.88 12.01 -9.70
N THR A 14 -4.77 11.13 -10.69
CA THR A 14 -5.96 10.46 -11.24
C THR A 14 -5.73 8.95 -11.36
N SER A 15 -5.87 8.17 -10.29
CA SER A 15 -5.80 6.71 -10.43
C SER A 15 -7.10 6.14 -11.02
N ARG A 16 -6.99 5.02 -11.76
CA ARG A 16 -8.16 4.22 -12.16
C ARG A 16 -8.36 3.07 -11.16
N GLY A 17 -9.26 3.24 -10.19
CA GLY A 17 -9.54 2.22 -9.17
C GLY A 17 -8.51 2.19 -8.05
N GLU A 18 -8.49 1.08 -7.29
CA GLU A 18 -7.68 0.91 -6.08
C GLU A 18 -6.18 1.08 -6.38
N VAL A 19 -5.50 1.90 -5.58
CA VAL A 19 -4.07 2.20 -5.74
C VAL A 19 -3.21 1.04 -5.29
N VAL A 20 -3.58 0.44 -4.16
CA VAL A 20 -2.97 -0.76 -3.62
C VAL A 20 -4.08 -1.73 -3.28
N GLN A 21 -3.87 -2.99 -3.64
CA GLN A 21 -4.78 -4.08 -3.37
C GLN A 21 -3.99 -5.32 -2.94
N ILE A 22 -4.39 -5.91 -1.83
CA ILE A 22 -3.87 -7.19 -1.32
C ILE A 22 -4.85 -8.27 -1.71
N ILE A 23 -4.35 -9.25 -2.46
CA ILE A 23 -5.17 -10.30 -3.07
C ILE A 23 -4.70 -11.66 -2.55
N GLY A 24 -5.66 -12.46 -2.10
CA GLY A 24 -5.48 -13.85 -1.68
C GLY A 24 -5.10 -14.77 -2.83
N SER A 25 -4.68 -15.99 -2.50
CA SER A 25 -4.31 -17.02 -3.47
C SER A 25 -5.47 -17.45 -4.38
N ASP A 26 -6.70 -17.30 -3.90
CA ASP A 26 -7.97 -17.51 -4.60
C ASP A 26 -8.40 -16.34 -5.50
N GLY A 27 -7.65 -15.23 -5.48
CA GLY A 27 -7.98 -14.02 -6.23
C GLY A 27 -8.92 -13.06 -5.49
N ILE A 28 -9.29 -13.35 -4.25
CA ILE A 28 -10.18 -12.49 -3.44
C ILE A 28 -9.39 -11.29 -2.90
N SER A 29 -9.97 -10.09 -3.00
CA SER A 29 -9.42 -8.88 -2.39
C SER A 29 -9.55 -8.95 -0.87
N LEU A 30 -8.43 -8.91 -0.16
CA LEU A 30 -8.36 -8.97 1.30
C LEU A 30 -8.30 -7.58 1.94
N ALA A 31 -7.69 -6.61 1.25
CA ALA A 31 -7.63 -5.20 1.65
C ALA A 31 -7.27 -4.33 0.45
N ALA A 32 -7.77 -3.08 0.40
CA ALA A 32 -7.44 -2.15 -0.67
C ALA A 32 -7.54 -0.69 -0.24
N LEU A 33 -6.81 0.20 -0.92
CA LEU A 33 -7.04 1.64 -0.83
C LEU A 33 -8.13 2.07 -1.80
N PRO A 34 -8.92 3.11 -1.44
CA PRO A 34 -9.81 3.73 -2.39
C PRO A 34 -9.03 4.28 -3.59
N PRO A 35 -9.71 4.53 -4.73
CA PRO A 35 -9.13 5.30 -5.82
C PRO A 35 -8.76 6.72 -5.40
N GLY A 36 -7.77 7.31 -6.09
CA GLY A 36 -7.21 8.64 -5.80
C GLY A 36 -5.83 8.55 -5.15
N ARG A 37 -5.13 9.68 -4.99
CA ARG A 37 -3.88 9.70 -4.22
C ARG A 37 -4.15 9.31 -2.77
N PRO A 38 -3.30 8.45 -2.19
CA PRO A 38 -3.37 8.16 -0.78
C PRO A 38 -3.24 9.45 0.04
N ALA A 39 -4.12 9.65 1.03
CA ALA A 39 -4.16 10.87 1.85
C ALA A 39 -2.85 11.15 2.63
N GLN A 40 -2.02 10.13 2.79
CA GLN A 40 -0.72 10.17 3.44
C GLN A 40 0.25 9.29 2.65
N ARG A 41 1.55 9.55 2.73
CA ARG A 41 2.55 8.72 2.05
C ARG A 41 2.62 7.31 2.63
N ALA A 42 2.55 7.20 3.95
CA ALA A 42 2.61 5.96 4.69
C ALA A 42 1.28 5.17 4.63
N GLN A 43 1.33 3.91 4.21
CA GLN A 43 0.17 3.05 4.08
C GLN A 43 0.34 1.78 4.90
N LEU A 44 -0.71 1.43 5.63
CA LEU A 44 -0.76 0.24 6.47
C LEU A 44 -2.06 -0.51 6.25
N PHE A 45 -1.95 -1.80 5.97
CA PHE A 45 -3.07 -2.71 5.76
C PHE A 45 -2.98 -3.84 6.76
N ARG A 46 -4.02 -3.98 7.58
CA ARG A 46 -4.24 -5.16 8.41
C ARG A 46 -5.23 -6.07 7.71
N PHE A 47 -4.85 -7.32 7.51
CA PHE A 47 -5.69 -8.31 6.82
C PHE A 47 -5.40 -9.73 7.33
N THR A 48 -6.33 -10.64 7.11
CA THR A 48 -6.18 -12.06 7.43
C THR A 48 -5.90 -12.84 6.16
N ALA A 49 -4.79 -13.55 6.10
CA ALA A 49 -4.56 -14.51 5.02
C ALA A 49 -5.50 -15.70 5.22
N PRO A 50 -6.27 -16.12 4.20
CA PRO A 50 -7.26 -17.19 4.35
C PRO A 50 -6.62 -18.57 4.53
N ALA A 51 -5.39 -18.75 4.03
CA ALA A 51 -4.58 -19.95 4.16
C ALA A 51 -3.11 -19.62 3.92
N ASP A 52 -2.23 -20.56 4.24
CA ASP A 52 -0.83 -20.49 3.84
C ASP A 52 -0.71 -20.51 2.31
N GLY A 53 0.11 -19.62 1.76
CA GLY A 53 0.31 -19.56 0.32
C GLY A 53 0.81 -18.21 -0.18
N VAL A 54 0.69 -18.03 -1.50
CA VAL A 54 1.14 -16.82 -2.18
C VAL A 54 0.08 -15.73 -2.05
N LEU A 55 0.52 -14.55 -1.62
CA LEU A 55 -0.24 -13.32 -1.71
C LEU A 55 0.25 -12.49 -2.89
N ARG A 56 -0.69 -11.78 -3.51
CA ARG A 56 -0.40 -10.81 -4.56
C ARG A 56 -0.68 -9.41 -4.05
N ILE A 57 0.33 -8.55 -4.12
CA ILE A 57 0.17 -7.12 -3.83
C ILE A 57 0.22 -6.39 -5.17
N ARG A 58 -0.89 -5.77 -5.53
CA ARG A 58 -1.02 -5.00 -6.77
C ARG A 58 -0.83 -3.53 -6.44
N PHE A 59 0.11 -2.89 -7.12
CA PHE A 59 0.31 -1.44 -7.12
C PHE A 59 -0.17 -0.88 -8.45
N ARG A 60 -1.03 0.12 -8.41
CA ARG A 60 -1.59 0.76 -9.60
C ARG A 60 -1.22 2.23 -9.62
N GLY A 61 -0.54 2.62 -10.69
CA GLY A 61 -0.14 4.00 -10.91
C GLY A 61 -1.29 4.93 -11.31
N PRO A 62 -1.00 6.24 -11.36
CA PRO A 62 -1.93 7.23 -11.88
C PRO A 62 -2.18 6.99 -13.37
N ARG A 63 -3.29 7.54 -13.86
CA ARG A 63 -3.68 7.53 -15.26
C ARG A 63 -2.79 8.51 -16.03
N GLY A 64 -1.90 7.97 -16.87
CA GLY A 64 -1.02 8.76 -17.73
C GLY A 64 -1.68 9.19 -19.03
N ASP A 65 -2.84 9.86 -18.98
CA ASP A 65 -3.56 10.26 -20.20
C ASP A 65 -2.82 11.33 -21.02
N SER A 66 -1.98 12.16 -20.37
CA SER A 66 -1.23 13.23 -21.04
C SER A 66 0.28 13.20 -20.75
N GLU A 67 0.73 12.63 -19.64
CA GLU A 67 2.13 12.54 -19.25
C GLU A 67 2.41 11.18 -18.56
N PRO A 68 3.63 10.63 -18.64
CA PRO A 68 4.02 9.43 -17.90
C PRO A 68 3.81 9.65 -16.40
N ALA A 69 2.83 8.97 -15.83
CA ALA A 69 2.52 9.05 -14.42
C ALA A 69 2.96 7.75 -13.74
N GLN A 70 3.71 7.85 -12.64
CA GLN A 70 4.31 6.70 -11.96
C GLN A 70 3.87 6.65 -10.50
N LEU A 71 3.78 5.43 -9.98
CA LEU A 71 3.67 5.18 -8.54
C LEU A 71 5.04 4.72 -8.06
N ALA A 72 5.65 5.50 -7.19
CA ALA A 72 6.82 5.11 -6.45
C ALA A 72 6.40 4.38 -5.16
N VAL A 73 6.98 3.21 -4.93
CA VAL A 73 6.73 2.38 -3.74
C VAL A 73 8.04 2.27 -2.98
N TYR A 74 8.03 2.63 -1.70
CA TYR A 74 9.19 2.57 -0.83
C TYR A 74 8.92 1.69 0.39
N ASN A 75 9.99 1.09 0.91
CA ASN A 75 9.99 0.33 2.17
C ASN A 75 8.84 -0.69 2.31
N PRO A 76 8.53 -1.53 1.29
CA PRO A 76 7.48 -2.52 1.43
C PRO A 76 7.88 -3.57 2.48
N GLN A 77 7.02 -3.78 3.47
CA GLN A 77 7.19 -4.73 4.56
C GLN A 77 5.93 -5.57 4.73
N LEU A 78 6.11 -6.89 4.85
CA LEU A 78 5.03 -7.83 5.15
C LEU A 78 5.44 -8.66 6.35
N GLU A 79 4.61 -8.66 7.39
CA GLU A 79 4.90 -9.36 8.64
C GLU A 79 3.62 -9.81 9.38
N LEU A 80 3.82 -10.62 10.43
CA LEU A 80 2.75 -11.02 11.35
C LEU A 80 2.30 -9.79 12.17
N ALA A 81 1.01 -9.75 12.50
CA ALA A 81 0.44 -8.63 13.26
C ALA A 81 1.10 -8.49 14.64
N ASP A 82 1.29 -9.62 15.33
CA ASP A 82 1.96 -9.63 16.63
C ASP A 82 3.41 -9.13 16.54
N THR A 83 4.14 -9.44 15.47
CA THR A 83 5.50 -8.93 15.26
C THR A 83 5.52 -7.42 15.05
N TYR A 84 4.55 -6.90 14.29
CA TYR A 84 4.40 -5.47 14.04
C TYR A 84 4.04 -4.71 15.33
N ASP A 85 3.04 -5.19 16.06
CA ASP A 85 2.49 -4.54 17.25
C ASP A 85 3.48 -4.58 18.44
N ASN A 86 4.27 -5.64 18.57
CA ASN A 86 5.27 -5.78 19.64
C ASN A 86 6.55 -4.96 19.42
N ARG A 87 6.67 -4.22 18.31
CA ARG A 87 7.87 -3.41 18.03
C ARG A 87 7.97 -2.14 18.89
N GLY A 88 6.97 -1.88 19.75
CA GLY A 88 7.08 -0.99 20.91
C GLY A 88 7.06 0.51 20.63
N THR A 89 7.27 0.96 19.39
CA THR A 89 6.91 2.27 18.86
C THR A 89 6.87 2.15 17.34
N THR A 90 6.04 2.96 16.69
CA THR A 90 5.91 3.12 15.24
C THR A 90 7.25 2.91 14.54
N PRO A 91 7.35 2.07 13.48
CA PRO A 91 8.63 1.86 12.80
C PRO A 91 9.28 3.21 12.50
N ALA A 92 10.53 3.40 12.91
CA ALA A 92 11.26 4.67 12.92
C ALA A 92 11.44 5.36 11.54
N TYR A 93 10.76 4.87 10.50
CA TYR A 93 10.75 5.44 9.15
C TYR A 93 9.49 6.28 8.85
N PHE A 94 8.51 6.32 9.75
CA PHE A 94 7.26 7.06 9.55
C PHE A 94 7.30 8.46 10.16
N ASN A 95 8.24 9.31 9.72
CA ASN A 95 8.08 10.74 9.94
C ASN A 95 7.40 11.33 8.70
N GLY A 96 6.13 11.67 8.86
CA GLY A 96 5.25 12.09 7.79
C GLY A 96 5.69 13.39 7.15
N ASP A 97 6.34 13.29 5.99
CA ASP A 97 6.28 14.35 5.00
C ASP A 97 4.85 14.38 4.47
N THR A 98 4.07 15.29 5.04
CA THR A 98 2.77 15.69 4.51
C THR A 98 3.05 16.48 3.24
N TYR A 99 2.37 16.17 2.14
CA TYR A 99 2.44 17.03 0.96
C TYR A 99 1.87 18.41 1.31
N ALA A 100 2.71 19.46 1.22
CA ALA A 100 2.25 20.83 1.09
C ALA A 100 1.83 21.09 -0.37
#